data_AF-A0A1F7X810-F1
#
_entry.id   AF-A0A1F7X810-F1
#
_cell.length_a   1.000
_cell.length_b   1.000
_cell.length_c   1.000
_cell.angle_alpha   90.00
_cell.angle_beta   90.00
_cell.angle_gamma   90.00
#
_symmetry.space_group_name_H-M   'P 1'
#
loop_
_entity.id
_entity.type
_entity.pdbx_description
1 polymer ?
#
loop_
_entity_poly.entity_id
_entity_poly.type
_entity_poly.pdbx_seq_one_letter_code
_entity_poly.pdbx_strand_id
1 'polypeptide(L)'
;MVRPRLCRRIRFNPNVTYFKPQGVPMRFLEVIELTTEEAEALRLRNMKDLEQEEAAKKMNTSQSTFQRILSSAYKKITEALIEGKAIKIIK
;
A
#
# COMPACT_ATOMS: atom_id res chain seq x y z
N MET A 1 18.01 -6.56 17.54
CA MET A 1 17.30 -5.28 17.79
C MET A 1 16.44 -4.96 16.58
N VAL A 2 15.16 -4.66 16.76
CA VAL A 2 14.31 -4.14 15.67
C VAL A 2 14.75 -2.71 15.40
N ARG A 3 15.30 -2.44 14.20
CA ARG A 3 15.66 -1.10 13.78
C ARG A 3 14.40 -0.20 13.88
N PRO A 4 14.43 0.94 14.58
CA PRO A 4 13.29 1.84 14.66
C PRO A 4 12.80 2.15 13.25
N ARG A 5 11.50 1.96 13.00
CA ARG A 5 10.90 2.36 11.73
C ARG A 5 10.98 3.89 11.67
N LEU A 6 11.76 4.43 10.74
CA LEU A 6 11.76 5.87 10.50
C LEU A 6 10.32 6.31 10.19
N CYS A 7 9.91 7.44 10.75
CA CYS A 7 8.67 8.10 10.38
C CYS A 7 8.75 8.51 8.90
N ARG A 8 8.00 7.82 8.04
CA ARG A 8 7.96 8.09 6.60
C ARG A 8 6.96 9.19 6.31
N ARG A 9 7.21 9.97 5.26
CA ARG A 9 6.31 11.06 4.86
C ARG A 9 5.19 10.50 3.98
N ILE A 10 3.98 10.50 4.50
CA ILE A 10 2.77 10.06 3.80
C ILE A 10 1.90 11.28 3.54
N ARG A 11 1.57 11.57 2.27
CA ARG A 11 0.64 12.66 1.91
C ARG A 11 -0.73 12.17 1.46
N PHE A 12 -0.93 10.86 1.33
CA PHE A 12 -2.22 10.28 0.99
C PHE A 12 -3.05 10.05 2.25
N ASN A 13 -4.25 10.63 2.27
CA ASN A 13 -5.26 10.40 3.29
C ASN A 13 -6.55 9.94 2.58
N PRO A 14 -6.79 8.61 2.47
CA PRO A 14 -7.96 8.09 1.78
C PRO A 14 -9.25 8.38 2.56
N ASN A 15 -10.28 8.84 1.85
CA ASN A 15 -11.66 8.89 2.36
C ASN A 15 -12.32 7.51 2.36
N VAL A 16 -11.93 6.65 1.42
CA VAL A 16 -12.38 5.26 1.31
C VAL A 16 -11.25 4.33 1.68
N THR A 17 -11.44 3.57 2.76
CA THR A 17 -10.44 2.66 3.31
C THR A 17 -10.76 1.18 3.11
N TYR A 18 -11.92 0.84 2.53
CA TYR A 18 -12.33 -0.54 2.28
C TYR A 18 -12.75 -0.75 0.83
N PHE A 19 -12.22 -1.82 0.24
CA PHE A 19 -12.54 -2.29 -1.09
C PHE A 19 -12.86 -3.78 -1.01
N LYS A 20 -13.87 -4.25 -1.74
CA LYS A 20 -14.27 -5.66 -1.71
C LYS A 20 -14.85 -6.07 -3.06
N PRO A 21 -14.79 -7.37 -3.42
CA PRO A 21 -15.55 -7.87 -4.55
C PRO A 21 -17.05 -7.62 -4.38
N GLN A 22 -17.71 -7.33 -5.50
CA GLN A 22 -19.15 -7.17 -5.56
C GLN A 22 -19.85 -8.52 -5.37
N GLY A 23 -21.02 -8.53 -4.73
CA GLY A 23 -21.83 -9.74 -4.56
C GLY A 23 -21.46 -10.63 -3.36
N VAL A 24 -20.29 -10.46 -2.74
CA VAL A 24 -19.89 -11.24 -1.55
C VAL A 24 -20.03 -10.42 -0.26
N PRO A 25 -20.80 -10.89 0.75
CA PRO A 25 -20.87 -10.23 2.06
C PRO A 25 -19.52 -10.22 2.79
N MET A 26 -19.20 -9.10 3.46
CA MET A 26 -17.90 -8.91 4.15
C MET A 26 -17.55 -10.01 5.16
N ARG A 27 -18.54 -10.58 5.86
CA ARG A 27 -18.33 -11.65 6.85
C ARG A 27 -17.75 -12.94 6.27
N PHE A 28 -17.80 -13.11 4.95
CA PHE A 28 -17.26 -14.28 4.24
C PHE A 28 -15.93 -13.99 3.54
N LEU A 29 -15.42 -12.76 3.65
CA LEU A 29 -14.21 -12.35 2.96
C LEU A 29 -13.04 -12.30 3.94
N GLU A 30 -11.94 -12.93 3.54
CA GLU A 30 -10.64 -12.61 4.11
C GLU A 30 -10.26 -11.17 3.75
N VAL A 31 -9.55 -10.50 4.66
CA VAL A 31 -9.17 -9.10 4.52
C VAL A 31 -7.65 -8.98 4.46
N ILE A 32 -7.16 -8.41 3.37
CA ILE A 32 -5.75 -8.02 3.23
C ILE A 32 -5.61 -6.57 3.69
N GLU A 33 -4.72 -6.36 4.65
CA GLU A 33 -4.40 -5.03 5.17
C GLU A 33 -3.27 -4.39 4.35
N LEU A 34 -3.61 -3.29 3.69
CA LEU A 34 -2.68 -2.41 2.99
C LEU A 34 -2.33 -1.24 3.91
N THR A 35 -1.06 -1.03 4.20
CA THR A 35 -0.64 0.12 5.01
C THR A 35 -0.77 1.43 4.23
N THR A 36 -0.88 2.55 4.96
CA THR A 36 -0.79 3.89 4.37
C THR A 36 0.51 4.12 3.59
N GLU A 37 1.61 3.49 4.02
CA GLU A 37 2.90 3.52 3.30
C GLU A 37 2.83 2.80 1.95
N GLU A 38 2.24 1.61 1.93
CA GLU A 38 2.05 0.82 0.70
C GLU A 38 1.12 1.55 -0.28
N ALA A 39 0.03 2.12 0.23
CA ALA A 39 -0.89 2.92 -0.58
C ALA A 39 -0.23 4.20 -1.14
N GLU A 40 0.58 4.91 -0.34
CA GLU A 40 1.34 6.07 -0.80
C GLU A 40 2.38 5.70 -1.86
N ALA A 41 3.08 4.57 -1.69
CA ALA A 41 4.06 4.10 -2.66
C ALA A 41 3.41 3.82 -4.03
N LEU A 42 2.26 3.14 -4.05
CA LEU A 42 1.47 2.92 -5.26
C LEU A 42 1.01 4.24 -5.88
N ARG A 43 0.49 5.17 -5.08
CA ARG A 43 0.05 6.48 -5.58
C ARG A 43 1.19 7.26 -6.22
N LEU A 44 2.37 7.28 -5.59
CA LEU A 44 3.54 8.00 -6.12
C LEU A 44 4.08 7.35 -7.40
N ARG A 45 4.21 6.02 -7.44
CA ARG A 45 4.80 5.33 -8.59
C ARG A 45 3.83 5.13 -9.74
N ASN A 46 2.60 4.73 -9.49
CA ASN A 46 1.65 4.25 -10.51
C ASN A 46 0.57 5.25 -10.90
N MET A 47 0.33 6.27 -10.08
CA MET A 47 -0.69 7.29 -10.37
C MET A 47 -0.06 8.66 -10.65
N LYS A 48 1.12 8.93 -10.10
CA LYS A 48 1.88 10.15 -10.35
C LYS A 48 3.10 9.95 -11.25
N ASP A 49 3.31 8.71 -11.71
CA ASP A 49 4.39 8.32 -12.62
C ASP A 49 5.78 8.84 -12.21
N LEU A 50 6.04 8.93 -10.90
CA LEU A 50 7.33 9.38 -10.40
C LEU A 50 8.36 8.27 -10.52
N GLU A 51 9.59 8.65 -10.82
CA GLU A 51 10.72 7.74 -10.73
C GLU A 51 10.95 7.26 -9.30
N GLN A 52 11.47 6.02 -9.16
CA GLN A 52 11.64 5.38 -7.86
C GLN A 52 12.49 6.22 -6.90
N GLU A 53 13.51 6.88 -7.44
CA GLU A 53 14.33 7.82 -6.69
C GLU A 53 13.54 9.02 -6.15
N GLU A 54 12.71 9.63 -6.99
CA GLU A 54 11.92 10.79 -6.60
C GLU A 54 10.84 10.40 -5.58
N ALA A 55 10.17 9.27 -5.79
CA ALA A 55 9.15 8.76 -4.88
C ALA A 55 9.75 8.43 -3.50
N ALA A 56 10.93 7.80 -3.46
CA ALA A 56 11.66 7.53 -2.22
C ALA A 56 12.04 8.83 -1.48
N LYS A 57 12.54 9.85 -2.21
CA LYS A 57 12.81 11.18 -1.64
C LYS A 57 11.53 11.82 -1.06
N LYS A 58 10.39 11.74 -1.76
CA LYS A 58 9.11 12.28 -1.27
C LYS A 58 8.59 11.60 -0.01
N MET A 59 8.85 10.30 0.14
CA MET A 59 8.50 9.52 1.34
C MET A 59 9.55 9.60 2.46
N ASN A 60 10.65 10.34 2.25
CA ASN A 60 11.79 10.43 3.18
C ASN A 60 12.39 9.05 3.51
N THR A 61 12.68 8.25 2.48
CA THR A 61 13.19 6.88 2.62
C THR A 61 14.25 6.57 1.55
N SER A 62 15.03 5.49 1.74
CA SER A 62 15.94 5.01 0.70
C SER A 62 15.18 4.39 -0.48
N GLN A 63 15.79 4.40 -1.67
CA GLN A 63 15.24 3.73 -2.87
C GLN A 63 14.96 2.24 -2.63
N SER A 64 15.87 1.54 -1.93
CA SER A 64 15.72 0.12 -1.58
C SER A 64 14.55 -0.15 -0.64
N THR A 65 14.32 0.74 0.32
CA THR A 65 13.18 0.63 1.24
C THR A 65 11.87 0.95 0.52
N PHE A 66 11.86 1.97 -0.34
CA PHE A 66 10.71 2.28 -1.19
C PHE A 66 10.34 1.09 -2.07
N GLN A 67 11.33 0.46 -2.72
CA GLN A 67 11.10 -0.73 -3.54
C GLN A 67 10.48 -1.86 -2.74
N ARG A 68 11.00 -2.14 -1.54
CA ARG A 68 10.42 -3.17 -0.67
C ARG A 68 8.97 -2.88 -0.30
N ILE A 69 8.63 -1.61 -0.01
CA ILE A 69 7.25 -1.20 0.29
C ILE A 69 6.37 -1.41 -0.95
N LEU A 70 6.81 -0.95 -2.11
CA LEU A 70 6.07 -1.08 -3.37
C LEU A 70 5.86 -2.56 -3.75
N SER A 71 6.90 -3.40 -3.65
CA SER A 71 6.78 -4.84 -3.91
C SER A 71 5.83 -5.54 -2.93
N SER A 72 5.85 -5.15 -1.64
CA SER A 72 4.88 -5.65 -0.65
C SER A 72 3.44 -5.25 -1.02
N ALA A 73 3.25 -3.99 -1.42
CA ALA A 73 1.96 -3.46 -1.86
C ALA A 73 1.41 -4.23 -3.06
N TYR A 74 2.24 -4.47 -4.08
CA TYR A 74 1.83 -5.27 -5.24
C TYR A 74 1.46 -6.69 -4.87
N LYS A 75 2.25 -7.37 -4.05
CA LYS A 75 1.94 -8.75 -3.62
C LYS A 75 0.56 -8.82 -2.98
N LYS A 76 0.26 -7.89 -2.07
CA LYS A 76 -1.03 -7.80 -1.36
C LYS A 76 -2.19 -7.52 -2.31
N ILE A 77 -2.04 -6.58 -3.23
CA ILE A 77 -3.08 -6.27 -4.22
C ILE A 77 -3.31 -7.45 -5.15
N THR A 78 -2.25 -8.08 -5.64
CA THR A 78 -2.34 -9.26 -6.50
C THR A 78 -3.06 -10.39 -5.79
N GLU A 79 -2.69 -10.70 -4.55
CA GLU A 79 -3.38 -11.74 -3.75
C GLU A 79 -4.86 -11.40 -3.58
N ALA A 80 -5.20 -10.14 -3.26
CA ALA A 80 -6.59 -9.73 -3.10
C ALA A 80 -7.41 -9.88 -4.39
N LEU A 81 -6.83 -9.53 -5.53
CA LEU A 81 -7.50 -9.60 -6.83
C LEU A 81 -7.66 -11.04 -7.31
N ILE A 82 -6.64 -11.89 -7.13
CA ILE A 82 -6.64 -13.27 -7.61
C ILE A 82 -7.48 -14.19 -6.71
N GLU A 83 -7.41 -14.02 -5.39
CA GLU A 83 -8.14 -14.86 -4.43
C GLU A 83 -9.51 -14.28 -4.06
N GLY A 84 -9.86 -13.09 -4.58
CA GLY A 84 -11.15 -12.45 -4.32
C GLY A 84 -11.31 -11.94 -2.88
N LYS A 85 -10.24 -11.43 -2.27
CA LYS A 85 -10.25 -10.92 -0.89
C LYS A 85 -10.64 -9.44 -0.84
N ALA A 86 -11.07 -8.99 0.32
CA ALA A 86 -11.25 -7.57 0.58
C ALA A 86 -9.89 -6.90 0.87
N ILE A 87 -9.76 -5.62 0.52
CA ILE A 87 -8.60 -4.78 0.85
C ILE A 87 -9.06 -3.74 1.86
N LYS A 88 -8.30 -3.60 2.95
CA LYS A 88 -8.45 -2.54 3.95
C LYS A 88 -7.19 -1.70 4.01
N ILE A 89 -7.32 -0.38 3.83
CA ILE A 89 -6.22 0.55 4.06
C ILE A 89 -6.17 0.89 5.56
N ILE A 90 -5.10 0.45 6.24
CA ILE A 90 -4.86 0.70 7.66
C ILE A 90 -4.00 1.95 7.85
N LYS A 91 -4.40 2.80 8.82
CA LYS A 91 -3.72 4.05 9.16
C LYS A 91 -2.61 3.85 10.17
#